data_AF-A0A2G9ZVH0-F1
#
_entry.id   AF-A0A2G9ZVH0-F1
#
_cell.length_a   1.000
_cell.length_b   1.000
_cell.length_c   1.000
_cell.angle_alpha   90.00
_cell.angle_beta   90.00
_cell.angle_gamma   90.00
#
_symmetry.space_group_name_H-M   'P 1'
#
loop_
_entity.id
_entity.type
_entity.pdbx_description
1 polymer ?
#
loop_
_entity_poly.entity_id
_entity_poly.type
_entity_poly.pdbx_seq_one_letter_code
_entity_poly.pdbx_strand_id
1 'polypeptide(L)'
;AWQINEVNFSFEGHEAERTRGIRILNREELQKGDISMEIVSKRMNRTYGKTDKIRKVIQSLFHMVNNGYHVIAVGWIQADNTVKGGTGWGVELAKLFNRPLCVYDQDRKGWFAWENSGWVASTPVITSETFSGTGTRNLSDDGRQALRDLFVRSFGPAK
;
A
#
# COMPACT_ATOMS: atom_id res chain seq x y z
N ALA A 1 4.97 -20.77 7.88
CA ALA A 1 4.44 -19.44 7.49
C ALA A 1 3.72 -18.80 8.69
N TRP A 2 3.64 -17.47 8.79
CA TRP A 2 3.10 -16.74 9.96
C TRP A 2 1.59 -16.88 10.26
N GLN A 3 0.85 -17.72 9.53
CA GLN A 3 -0.59 -18.00 9.75
C GLN A 3 -1.51 -16.76 9.82
N ILE A 4 -1.11 -15.67 9.16
CA ILE A 4 -1.90 -14.44 9.08
C ILE A 4 -3.10 -14.65 8.13
N ASN A 5 -4.26 -14.16 8.54
CA ASN A 5 -5.44 -14.06 7.68
C ASN A 5 -5.20 -12.97 6.63
N GLU A 6 -5.39 -13.31 5.35
CA GLU A 6 -5.16 -12.38 4.25
C GLU A 6 -6.43 -12.13 3.47
N VAL A 7 -6.63 -10.86 3.09
CA VAL A 7 -7.69 -10.42 2.17
C VAL A 7 -7.03 -9.63 1.05
N ASN A 8 -7.23 -10.07 -0.19
CA ASN A 8 -6.69 -9.44 -1.39
C ASN A 8 -7.86 -8.83 -2.18
N PHE A 9 -8.08 -7.52 -2.01
CA PHE A 9 -9.13 -6.81 -2.73
C PHE A 9 -8.80 -6.73 -4.24
N SER A 10 -9.76 -7.11 -5.06
CA SER A 10 -9.66 -7.09 -6.52
C SER A 10 -11.01 -6.73 -7.14
N PHE A 11 -11.11 -6.70 -8.46
CA PHE A 11 -12.34 -6.40 -9.19
C PHE A 11 -12.41 -7.21 -10.48
N GLU A 12 -13.59 -7.28 -11.09
CA GLU A 12 -13.79 -8.03 -12.33
C GLU A 12 -12.86 -7.53 -13.46
N GLY A 13 -12.15 -8.47 -14.10
CA GLY A 13 -11.15 -8.20 -15.14
C GLY A 13 -9.78 -7.74 -14.62
N HIS A 14 -9.55 -7.75 -13.30
CA HIS A 14 -8.24 -7.51 -12.73
C HIS A 14 -7.42 -8.80 -12.63
N GLU A 15 -6.23 -8.81 -13.24
CA GLU A 15 -5.27 -9.90 -13.13
C GLU A 15 -4.56 -9.84 -11.77
N ALA A 16 -4.95 -10.71 -10.84
CA ALA A 16 -4.33 -10.84 -9.54
C ALA A 16 -3.35 -12.02 -9.51
N GLU A 17 -2.07 -11.74 -9.25
CA GLU A 17 -1.05 -12.80 -9.08
C GLU A 17 -1.29 -13.64 -7.81
N ARG A 18 -1.82 -13.01 -6.75
CA ARG A 18 -2.12 -13.67 -5.48
C ARG A 18 -3.60 -14.03 -5.40
N THR A 19 -3.91 -15.32 -5.40
CA THR A 19 -5.29 -15.85 -5.42
C THR A 19 -5.88 -16.19 -4.07
N ARG A 20 -5.04 -16.44 -3.06
CA ARG A 20 -5.48 -16.72 -1.70
C ARG A 20 -6.13 -15.46 -1.10
N GLY A 21 -7.27 -15.62 -0.42
CA GLY A 21 -7.98 -14.52 0.23
C GLY A 21 -8.55 -13.46 -0.72
N ILE A 22 -8.67 -13.74 -2.02
CA ILE A 22 -9.24 -12.77 -2.97
C ILE A 22 -10.67 -12.41 -2.55
N ARG A 23 -10.96 -11.11 -2.53
CA ARG A 23 -12.30 -10.54 -2.44
C ARG A 23 -12.55 -9.65 -3.64
N ILE A 24 -13.43 -10.10 -4.54
CA ILE A 24 -13.86 -9.32 -5.70
C ILE A 24 -14.87 -8.27 -5.24
N LEU A 25 -14.51 -7.00 -5.39
CA LEU A 25 -15.38 -5.87 -5.13
C LEU A 25 -16.39 -5.75 -6.27
N ASN A 26 -17.68 -5.76 -5.91
CA ASN A 26 -18.73 -5.47 -6.88
C ASN A 26 -18.79 -3.96 -7.20
N ARG A 27 -19.67 -3.57 -8.13
CA ARG A 27 -19.82 -2.17 -8.55
C ARG A 27 -20.16 -1.22 -7.40
N GLU A 28 -21.06 -1.62 -6.51
CA GLU A 28 -21.50 -0.79 -5.37
C GLU A 28 -20.39 -0.65 -4.34
N GLU A 29 -19.65 -1.72 -4.07
CA GLU A 29 -18.48 -1.67 -3.17
C GLU A 29 -17.38 -0.79 -3.75
N LEU A 30 -17.03 -0.94 -5.03
CA LEU A 30 -16.07 -0.07 -5.71
C LEU A 30 -16.45 1.41 -5.60
N GLN A 31 -17.74 1.72 -5.75
CA GLN A 31 -18.25 3.08 -5.63
C GLN A 31 -18.05 3.71 -4.24
N LYS A 32 -17.98 2.89 -3.17
CA LYS A 32 -17.67 3.39 -1.81
C LYS A 32 -16.26 3.96 -1.69
N GLY A 33 -15.34 3.52 -2.55
CA GLY A 33 -13.98 4.04 -2.63
C GLY A 33 -13.79 5.10 -3.71
N ASP A 34 -14.88 5.63 -4.27
CA ASP A 34 -14.80 6.59 -5.36
C ASP A 34 -14.32 7.95 -4.84
N ILE A 35 -13.24 8.44 -5.44
CA ILE A 35 -12.58 9.69 -5.09
C ILE A 35 -12.38 10.48 -6.37
N SER A 36 -12.59 11.80 -6.30
CA SER A 36 -12.39 12.67 -7.48
C SER A 36 -10.98 12.50 -8.03
N MET A 37 -10.89 12.23 -9.34
CA MET A 37 -9.61 12.10 -10.03
C MET A 37 -8.78 13.40 -9.96
N GLU A 38 -9.41 14.56 -9.75
CA GLU A 38 -8.70 15.82 -9.53
C GLU A 38 -7.95 15.80 -8.18
N ILE A 39 -8.58 15.27 -7.13
CA ILE A 39 -7.95 15.11 -5.81
C ILE A 39 -6.79 14.11 -5.91
N VAL A 40 -7.02 12.98 -6.58
CA VAL A 40 -5.97 11.97 -6.81
C VAL A 40 -4.81 12.61 -7.57
N SER A 41 -5.09 13.35 -8.64
CA SER A 41 -4.07 13.99 -9.47
C SER A 41 -3.26 15.03 -8.71
N LYS A 42 -3.94 15.87 -7.92
CA LYS A 42 -3.30 16.89 -7.07
C LYS A 42 -2.40 16.27 -6.01
N ARG A 43 -2.84 15.21 -5.33
CA ARG A 43 -2.05 14.54 -4.27
C ARG A 43 -0.88 13.72 -4.81
N MET A 44 -1.09 13.08 -5.95
CA MET A 44 -0.06 12.29 -6.62
C MET A 44 0.87 13.12 -7.50
N ASN A 45 0.67 14.45 -7.55
CA ASN A 45 1.39 15.39 -8.41
C ASN A 45 1.50 14.89 -9.86
N ARG A 46 0.39 14.34 -10.40
CA ARG A 46 0.37 13.62 -11.68
C ARG A 46 -0.98 13.71 -12.35
N THR A 47 -1.00 13.86 -13.67
CA THR A 47 -2.22 13.74 -14.47
C THR A 47 -2.47 12.29 -14.86
N TYR A 48 -3.71 11.81 -14.66
CA TYR A 48 -4.16 10.52 -15.13
C TYR A 48 -5.01 10.68 -16.39
N GLY A 49 -4.72 9.91 -17.44
CA GLY A 49 -5.66 9.74 -18.54
C GLY A 49 -6.95 9.08 -18.01
N LYS A 50 -8.12 9.55 -18.46
CA LYS A 50 -9.42 8.98 -18.10
C LYS A 50 -9.50 7.53 -18.61
N THR A 51 -9.10 6.58 -17.76
CA THR A 51 -9.19 5.15 -18.03
C THR A 51 -9.91 4.49 -16.88
N ASP A 52 -10.99 3.76 -17.19
CA ASP A 52 -11.82 3.11 -16.18
C ASP A 52 -11.02 2.12 -15.32
N LYS A 53 -9.99 1.50 -15.91
CA LYS A 53 -9.09 0.59 -15.20
C LYS A 53 -8.32 1.27 -14.06
N ILE A 54 -7.80 2.49 -14.27
CA ILE A 54 -7.07 3.23 -13.22
C ILE A 54 -8.02 3.60 -12.08
N ARG A 55 -9.25 4.01 -12.39
CA ARG A 55 -10.26 4.32 -11.38
C ARG A 55 -10.55 3.10 -10.49
N LYS A 56 -10.76 1.92 -11.07
CA LYS A 56 -11.00 0.69 -10.29
C LYS A 56 -9.82 0.32 -9.37
N VAL A 57 -8.58 0.54 -9.82
CA VAL A 57 -7.37 0.34 -8.98
C VAL A 57 -7.32 1.32 -7.81
N ILE A 58 -7.65 2.59 -8.05
CA ILE A 58 -7.74 3.62 -7.00
C ILE A 58 -8.79 3.24 -5.95
N GLN A 59 -9.96 2.77 -6.42
CA GLN A 59 -11.06 2.31 -5.57
C GLN A 59 -10.66 1.06 -4.77
N SER A 60 -9.97 0.08 -5.35
CA SER A 60 -9.53 -1.11 -4.61
C SER A 60 -8.49 -0.77 -3.54
N LEU A 61 -7.57 0.16 -3.81
CA LEU A 61 -6.59 0.65 -2.83
C LEU A 61 -7.27 1.36 -1.65
N PHE A 62 -8.36 2.08 -1.88
CA PHE A 62 -9.18 2.64 -0.81
C PHE A 62 -9.68 1.54 0.14
N HIS A 63 -10.23 0.44 -0.39
CA HIS A 63 -10.70 -0.67 0.46
C HIS A 63 -9.56 -1.32 1.25
N MET A 64 -8.38 -1.47 0.64
CA MET A 64 -7.21 -1.97 1.37
C MET A 64 -6.87 -1.06 2.56
N VAL A 65 -6.70 0.24 2.35
CA VAL A 65 -6.29 1.17 3.41
C VAL A 65 -7.41 1.41 4.44
N ASN A 66 -8.67 1.34 4.03
CA ASN A 66 -9.79 1.51 4.94
C ASN A 66 -9.99 0.30 5.87
N ASN A 67 -9.60 -0.91 5.46
CA ASN A 67 -9.74 -2.15 6.24
C ASN A 67 -8.45 -2.60 6.97
N GLY A 68 -7.34 -1.85 6.87
CA GLY A 68 -6.13 -2.12 7.63
C GLY A 68 -5.58 -0.87 8.31
N TYR A 69 -5.26 -1.00 9.60
CA TYR A 69 -4.86 0.14 10.40
C TYR A 69 -3.43 0.61 10.10
N HIS A 70 -2.43 -0.28 10.15
CA HIS A 70 -1.05 0.07 9.80
C HIS A 70 -0.82 -0.15 8.30
N VAL A 71 -0.38 0.87 7.57
CA VAL A 71 0.00 0.74 6.16
C VAL A 71 1.49 0.49 6.02
N ILE A 72 1.84 -0.64 5.40
CA ILE A 72 3.21 -1.00 5.03
C ILE A 72 3.31 -0.98 3.50
N ALA A 73 4.27 -0.24 2.99
CA ALA A 73 4.50 -0.08 1.57
C ALA A 73 5.93 -0.44 1.16
N VAL A 74 6.11 -0.93 -0.06
CA VAL A 74 7.44 -1.10 -0.70
C VAL A 74 7.43 -0.39 -2.05
N GLY A 75 8.39 0.53 -2.26
CA GLY A 75 8.44 1.31 -3.49
C GLY A 75 9.62 2.29 -3.53
N TRP A 76 9.38 3.46 -4.12
CA TRP A 76 10.38 4.52 -4.29
C TRP A 76 9.79 5.85 -3.84
N ILE A 77 10.42 6.47 -2.85
CA ILE A 77 10.05 7.80 -2.38
C ILE A 77 10.63 8.82 -3.37
N GLN A 78 9.74 9.65 -3.90
CA GLN A 78 10.07 10.69 -4.88
C GLN A 78 10.49 11.98 -4.18
N ALA A 79 11.09 12.91 -4.93
CA ALA A 79 11.55 14.20 -4.40
C ALA A 79 10.41 15.07 -3.83
N ASP A 80 9.17 14.85 -4.30
CA ASP A 80 7.96 15.52 -3.79
C ASP A 80 7.29 14.76 -2.63
N ASN A 81 8.00 13.81 -2.01
CA ASN A 81 7.53 12.97 -0.90
C ASN A 81 6.38 12.01 -1.22
N THR A 82 5.96 11.90 -2.48
CA THR A 82 5.04 10.84 -2.92
C THR A 82 5.79 9.52 -3.14
N VAL A 83 5.07 8.42 -3.29
CA VAL A 83 5.65 7.13 -3.69
C VAL A 83 5.28 6.81 -5.14
N LYS A 84 6.23 6.27 -5.90
CA LYS A 84 6.06 6.00 -7.33
C LYS A 84 4.92 5.01 -7.63
N GLY A 85 4.13 5.31 -8.66
CA GLY A 85 3.15 4.38 -9.24
C GLY A 85 1.84 4.25 -8.45
N GLY A 86 1.12 3.13 -8.65
CA GLY A 86 -0.15 2.87 -7.97
C GLY A 86 -0.01 2.72 -6.45
N THR A 87 1.13 2.21 -5.98
CA THR A 87 1.51 2.11 -4.56
C THR A 87 1.38 3.46 -3.85
N GLY A 88 1.76 4.54 -4.54
CA GLY A 88 1.70 5.89 -3.98
C GLY A 88 0.30 6.32 -3.61
N TRP A 89 -0.74 5.85 -4.31
CA TRP A 89 -2.09 6.21 -3.93
C TRP A 89 -2.50 5.60 -2.58
N GLY A 90 -2.12 4.34 -2.31
CA GLY A 90 -2.32 3.73 -0.99
C GLY A 90 -1.57 4.47 0.12
N VAL A 91 -0.37 4.97 -0.19
CA VAL A 91 0.43 5.80 0.73
C VAL A 91 -0.26 7.15 0.98
N GLU A 92 -0.76 7.83 -0.05
CA GLU A 92 -1.48 9.10 0.10
C GLU A 92 -2.80 8.94 0.88
N LEU A 93 -3.51 7.83 0.70
CA LEU A 93 -4.68 7.48 1.51
C LEU A 93 -4.32 7.26 2.99
N ALA A 94 -3.21 6.58 3.26
CA ALA A 94 -2.72 6.39 4.63
C ALA A 94 -2.39 7.73 5.30
N LYS A 95 -1.75 8.65 4.58
CA LYS A 95 -1.52 10.03 5.04
C LYS A 95 -2.83 10.77 5.30
N LEU A 96 -3.80 10.65 4.39
CA LEU A 96 -5.13 11.27 4.51
C LEU A 96 -5.92 10.81 5.75
N PHE A 97 -5.82 9.52 6.07
CA PHE A 97 -6.54 8.91 7.20
C PHE A 97 -5.71 8.87 8.49
N ASN A 98 -4.56 9.55 8.52
CA ASN A 98 -3.63 9.56 9.65
C ASN A 98 -3.30 8.14 10.16
N ARG A 99 -3.08 7.19 9.23
CA ARG A 99 -2.67 5.82 9.55
C ARG A 99 -1.16 5.79 9.86
N PRO A 100 -0.71 4.94 10.80
CA PRO A 100 0.70 4.56 10.85
C PRO A 100 1.14 4.07 9.47
N LEU A 101 2.22 4.64 8.95
CA LEU A 101 2.64 4.48 7.57
C LEU A 101 4.16 4.32 7.50
N CYS A 102 4.59 3.18 6.98
CA CYS A 102 6.00 2.91 6.71
C CYS A 102 6.20 2.47 5.26
N VAL A 103 7.23 3.02 4.62
CA VAL A 103 7.66 2.68 3.25
C VAL A 103 9.08 2.12 3.30
N TYR A 104 9.31 0.96 2.70
CA TYR A 104 10.64 0.55 2.31
C TYR A 104 10.98 1.17 0.97
N ASP A 105 11.99 2.04 0.95
CA ASP A 105 12.52 2.62 -0.28
C ASP A 105 13.58 1.68 -0.86
N GLN A 106 13.34 1.16 -2.06
CA GLN A 106 14.23 0.18 -2.68
C GLN A 106 15.57 0.77 -3.16
N ASP A 107 15.64 2.07 -3.47
CA ASP A 107 16.88 2.71 -3.90
C ASP A 107 17.74 3.07 -2.70
N ARG A 108 17.12 3.58 -1.63
CA ARG A 108 17.78 3.92 -0.37
C ARG A 108 18.05 2.70 0.53
N LYS A 109 17.44 1.55 0.19
CA LYS A 109 17.55 0.28 0.92
C LYS A 109 17.18 0.39 2.40
N GLY A 110 16.17 1.19 2.72
CA GLY A 110 15.82 1.54 4.09
C GLY A 110 14.33 1.74 4.31
N TRP A 111 13.90 1.57 5.56
CA TRP A 111 12.54 1.87 6.00
C TRP A 111 12.41 3.32 6.43
N PHE A 112 11.29 3.94 6.05
CA PHE A 112 10.94 5.30 6.41
C PHE A 112 9.50 5.37 6.91
N ALA A 113 9.28 5.99 8.07
CA ALA A 113 7.97 6.32 8.61
C ALA A 113 7.54 7.72 8.16
N TRP A 114 6.23 7.92 8.00
CA TRP A 114 5.67 9.25 7.76
C TRP A 114 5.36 9.96 9.08
N GLU A 115 6.13 11.00 9.40
CA GLU A 115 6.00 11.74 10.65
C GLU A 115 6.12 13.25 10.38
N ASN A 116 5.27 14.07 11.02
CA ASN A 116 5.33 15.54 10.92
C ASN A 116 5.44 16.08 9.47
N SER A 117 4.73 15.43 8.53
CA SER A 117 4.76 15.76 7.09
C SER A 117 6.10 15.48 6.37
N GLY A 118 6.92 14.59 6.90
CA GLY A 118 8.18 14.16 6.30
C GLY A 118 8.45 12.66 6.45
N TRP A 119 9.38 12.15 5.65
CA TRP A 119 9.88 10.79 5.76
C TRP A 119 11.07 10.74 6.73
N VAL A 120 10.95 9.94 7.78
CA VAL A 120 11.99 9.74 8.80
C VAL A 120 12.44 8.30 8.78
N ALA A 121 13.75 8.06 8.84
CA ALA A 121 14.29 6.69 8.90
C ALA A 121 13.71 5.95 10.11
N SER A 122 13.26 4.72 9.91
CA SER A 122 12.57 3.96 10.95
C SER A 122 12.92 2.47 10.91
N THR A 123 12.53 1.76 11.97
CA THR A 123 12.60 0.29 12.02
C THR A 123 11.21 -0.24 12.37
N PRO A 124 10.32 -0.40 11.38
CA PRO A 124 8.91 -0.63 11.64
C PRO A 124 8.65 -1.97 12.32
N VAL A 125 7.67 -2.00 13.22
CA VAL A 125 7.13 -3.20 13.85
C VAL A 125 5.61 -3.16 13.71
N ILE A 126 5.00 -4.24 13.23
CA ILE A 126 3.56 -4.35 13.12
C ILE A 126 3.02 -4.82 14.48
N THR A 127 2.46 -3.90 15.25
CA THR A 127 1.84 -4.16 16.56
C THR A 127 0.32 -4.11 16.52
N SER A 128 -0.25 -3.59 15.44
CA SER A 128 -1.69 -3.43 15.25
C SER A 128 -2.36 -4.75 14.86
N GLU A 129 -3.61 -4.96 15.25
CA GLU A 129 -4.40 -6.15 14.89
C GLU A 129 -4.58 -6.31 13.38
N THR A 130 -4.65 -5.19 12.65
CA THR A 130 -4.79 -5.17 11.19
C THR A 130 -3.73 -4.29 10.55
N PHE A 131 -3.27 -4.71 9.38
CA PHE A 131 -2.36 -3.93 8.55
C PHE A 131 -2.66 -4.16 7.07
N SER A 132 -2.27 -3.20 6.24
CA SER A 132 -2.42 -3.26 4.79
C SER A 132 -1.06 -3.18 4.13
N GLY A 133 -0.75 -4.20 3.32
CA GLY A 133 0.43 -4.23 2.47
C GLY A 133 0.12 -3.68 1.09
N THR A 134 0.93 -2.75 0.59
CA THR A 134 0.92 -2.34 -0.82
C THR A 134 2.35 -2.30 -1.34
N GLY A 135 2.55 -2.49 -2.64
CA GLY A 135 3.92 -2.64 -3.13
C GLY A 135 4.06 -2.46 -4.62
N THR A 136 5.25 -2.80 -5.08
CA THR A 136 5.68 -2.77 -6.48
C THR A 136 5.67 -4.18 -7.07
N ARG A 137 5.42 -4.28 -8.37
CA ARG A 137 5.62 -5.50 -9.15
C ARG A 137 7.11 -5.81 -9.36
N ASN A 138 7.96 -4.80 -9.21
CA ASN A 138 9.41 -4.90 -9.39
C ASN A 138 10.10 -4.92 -8.02
N LEU A 139 9.82 -5.97 -7.23
CA LEU A 139 10.39 -6.15 -5.89
C LEU A 139 11.86 -6.60 -6.00
N SER A 140 12.77 -5.86 -5.36
CA SER A 140 14.19 -6.24 -5.28
C SER A 140 14.43 -7.33 -4.24
N ASP A 141 15.58 -8.01 -4.32
CA ASP A 141 15.97 -9.00 -3.31
C ASP A 141 16.14 -8.36 -1.92
N ASP A 142 16.71 -7.16 -1.86
CA ASP A 142 16.81 -6.36 -0.62
C ASP A 142 15.40 -6.04 -0.07
N GLY A 143 14.44 -5.67 -0.93
CA GLY A 143 13.05 -5.44 -0.54
C GLY A 143 12.37 -6.69 -0.02
N ARG A 144 12.61 -7.85 -0.66
CA ARG A 144 12.10 -9.15 -0.21
C ARG A 144 12.67 -9.51 1.17
N GLN A 145 13.96 -9.29 1.38
CA GLN A 145 14.62 -9.53 2.67
C GLN A 145 14.08 -8.57 3.74
N ALA A 146 13.93 -7.28 3.43
CA ALA A 146 13.40 -6.29 4.35
C ALA A 146 11.97 -6.61 4.82
N LEU A 147 11.12 -7.13 3.92
CA LEU A 147 9.78 -7.64 4.28
C LEU A 147 9.86 -8.87 5.20
N ARG A 148 10.79 -9.80 4.92
CA ARG A 148 11.01 -10.97 5.77
C ARG A 148 11.45 -10.54 7.17
N ASP A 149 12.39 -9.60 7.27
CA ASP A 149 12.91 -9.08 8.53
C ASP A 149 11.82 -8.33 9.30
N LEU A 150 10.98 -7.55 8.61
CA LEU A 150 9.80 -6.92 9.21
C LEU A 150 8.88 -7.96 9.85
N PHE A 151 8.57 -9.05 9.15
CA PHE A 151 7.70 -10.09 9.68
C PHE A 151 8.34 -10.84 10.85
N VAL A 152 9.63 -11.18 10.75
CA VAL A 152 10.38 -11.80 11.86
C VAL A 152 10.38 -10.89 13.09
N ARG A 153 10.64 -9.59 12.91
CA ARG A 153 10.64 -8.61 13.99
C ARG A 153 9.26 -8.40 14.62
N SER A 154 8.20 -8.51 13.83
CA SER A 154 6.82 -8.26 14.30
C SER A 154 6.17 -9.48 14.93
N PHE A 155 6.45 -10.68 14.41
CA PHE A 155 5.70 -11.90 14.73
C PHE A 155 6.60 -13.08 15.15
N GLY A 156 7.92 -12.88 15.23
CA GLY A 156 8.90 -13.94 15.47
C GLY A 156 9.23 -14.76 14.21
N PRO A 157 10.10 -15.78 14.31
CA PRO A 157 10.41 -16.67 13.19
C PRO A 157 9.15 -17.36 12.65
N ALA A 158 9.09 -17.57 11.33
CA ALA A 158 8.01 -18.35 10.73
C ALA A 158 8.02 -19.77 11.31
N LYS A 159 6.89 -20.18 11.90
CA LYS A 159 6.64 -21.57 12.29
C LYS A 159 6.28 -22.43 11.09
#